data_AF-A0A8S8YS81-F1
#
_entry.id   AF-A0A8S8YS81-F1
#
_cell.length_a   1.000
_cell.length_b   1.000
_cell.length_c   1.000
_cell.angle_alpha   90.00
_cell.angle_beta   90.00
_cell.angle_gamma   90.00
#
_symmetry.space_group_name_H-M   'P 1'
#
loop_
_entity.id
_entity.type
_entity.pdbx_description
1 polymer ?
#
loop_
_entity_poly.entity_id
_entity_poly.type
_entity_poly.pdbx_seq_one_letter_code
_entity_poly.pdbx_strand_id
1 'polypeptide(L)'
;MTDYNAHPHSSEDGKLTIVHNGIIENSVELASKVSKLGYSLTSETDTEVIVHLLDHELKTQGEGKGHLDAFCSVISQLSGSWAIAAMASGLEGILISRKGAPLVIGRSRDSISVSSDVQPFYGACSEVAYMEDGDNLLLTKEGIVPPTDHETPVFEPLQGVYDEEDPGNFPHMMLKEIHDPNPNPPLKCS
;
A
#
# COMPACT_ATOMS: atom_id res chain seq x y z
N MET A 1 11.21 -13.48 -2.01
CA MET A 1 9.86 -13.01 -2.39
C MET A 1 9.25 -14.07 -3.28
N THR A 2 8.14 -14.67 -2.89
CA THR A 2 7.37 -15.59 -3.75
C THR A 2 6.24 -14.79 -4.38
N ASP A 3 6.14 -14.81 -5.72
CA ASP A 3 5.13 -14.16 -6.57
C ASP A 3 3.65 -14.33 -6.15
N TYR A 4 3.36 -15.23 -5.21
CA TYR A 4 2.00 -15.62 -4.89
C TYR A 4 1.17 -14.51 -4.22
N ASN A 5 1.80 -13.63 -3.42
CA ASN A 5 1.09 -12.58 -2.69
C ASN A 5 0.62 -11.42 -3.59
N ALA A 6 1.24 -11.25 -4.77
CA ALA A 6 0.97 -10.14 -5.69
C ALA A 6 -0.31 -10.34 -6.54
N HIS A 7 -1.03 -11.45 -6.36
CA HIS A 7 -2.29 -11.70 -7.06
C HIS A 7 -3.49 -11.21 -6.25
N PRO A 8 -4.59 -10.78 -6.89
CA PRO A 8 -5.81 -10.39 -6.18
C PRO A 8 -6.43 -11.60 -5.46
N HIS A 9 -6.64 -11.50 -4.16
CA HIS A 9 -7.40 -12.48 -3.37
C HIS A 9 -8.79 -11.94 -3.09
N SER A 10 -9.82 -12.78 -3.21
CA SER A 10 -11.21 -12.36 -2.96
C SER A 10 -11.84 -13.16 -1.82
N SER A 11 -12.82 -12.56 -1.13
CA SER A 11 -13.65 -13.27 -0.14
C SER A 11 -14.46 -14.39 -0.78
N GLU A 12 -14.92 -15.36 0.01
CA GLU A 12 -15.72 -16.49 -0.48
C GLU A 12 -16.98 -16.06 -1.24
N ASP A 13 -17.57 -14.92 -0.89
CA ASP A 13 -18.74 -14.35 -1.56
C ASP A 13 -18.39 -13.35 -2.69
N GLY A 14 -17.11 -13.17 -2.99
CA GLY A 14 -16.59 -12.29 -4.04
C GLY A 14 -16.80 -10.80 -3.79
N LYS A 15 -17.22 -10.40 -2.59
CA LYS A 15 -17.55 -9.01 -2.26
C LYS A 15 -16.35 -8.18 -1.83
N LEU A 16 -15.25 -8.82 -1.45
CA LEU A 16 -14.03 -8.14 -1.05
C LEU A 16 -12.90 -8.66 -1.93
N THR A 17 -12.09 -7.76 -2.49
CA THR A 17 -10.89 -8.10 -3.25
C THR A 17 -9.71 -7.31 -2.72
N ILE A 18 -8.59 -7.98 -2.46
CA ILE A 18 -7.37 -7.38 -1.90
C ILE A 18 -6.18 -7.74 -2.78
N VAL A 19 -5.36 -6.73 -3.06
CA VAL A 19 -4.00 -6.90 -3.58
C VAL A 19 -3.03 -6.49 -2.47
N HIS A 20 -2.00 -7.29 -2.26
CA HIS A 20 -1.01 -7.08 -1.22
C HIS A 20 0.39 -7.27 -1.79
N ASN A 21 1.29 -6.33 -1.51
CA ASN A 21 2.71 -6.49 -1.75
C ASN A 21 3.45 -6.30 -0.44
N GLY A 22 4.31 -7.25 -0.08
CA GLY A 22 5.03 -7.24 1.19
C GLY A 22 4.91 -8.56 1.95
N ILE A 23 5.21 -8.50 3.25
CA ILE A 23 5.25 -9.62 4.18
C ILE A 23 4.50 -9.23 5.45
N ILE A 24 3.51 -10.04 5.83
CA ILE A 24 2.81 -9.91 7.11
C ILE A 24 3.43 -10.88 8.10
N GLU A 25 4.29 -10.37 8.98
CA GLU A 25 5.13 -11.18 9.88
C GLU A 25 4.33 -11.96 10.93
N ASN A 26 3.15 -11.47 11.30
CA ASN A 26 2.26 -12.12 12.26
C ASN A 26 1.09 -12.88 11.62
N SER A 27 1.20 -13.26 10.34
CA SER A 27 0.11 -13.93 9.61
C SER A 27 -0.32 -15.26 10.24
N VAL A 28 0.60 -16.03 10.82
CA VAL A 28 0.28 -17.30 11.53
C VAL A 28 -0.61 -17.08 12.76
N GLU A 29 -0.33 -16.02 13.52
CA GLU A 29 -1.15 -15.63 14.67
C GLU A 29 -2.54 -15.19 14.22
N LEU A 30 -2.59 -14.35 13.18
CA LEU A 30 -3.83 -13.82 12.62
C LEU A 30 -4.68 -14.93 11.97
N ALA A 31 -4.07 -15.92 11.30
CA ALA A 31 -4.75 -17.09 10.77
C ALA A 31 -5.44 -17.91 11.88
N SER A 32 -4.76 -18.06 13.02
CA SER A 32 -5.34 -18.70 14.21
C SER A 32 -6.53 -17.90 14.76
N LYS A 33 -6.46 -16.56 14.71
CA LYS A 33 -7.59 -15.69 15.08
C LYS A 33 -8.76 -15.84 14.10
N VAL A 34 -8.51 -15.78 12.80
CA VAL A 34 -9.52 -15.96 11.74
C VAL A 34 -10.25 -17.30 11.88
N SER A 35 -9.53 -18.38 12.17
CA SER A 35 -10.12 -19.70 12.42
C SER A 35 -11.04 -19.70 13.65
N LYS A 36 -10.67 -19.00 14.72
CA LYS A 36 -11.52 -18.84 15.93
C LYS A 36 -12.77 -18.00 15.67
N LEU A 37 -12.73 -17.10 14.68
CA LEU A 37 -13.87 -16.32 14.23
C LEU A 37 -14.84 -17.13 13.33
N GLY A 38 -14.48 -18.36 12.97
CA GLY A 38 -15.34 -19.30 12.24
C GLY A 38 -15.11 -19.32 10.72
N TYR A 39 -14.06 -18.67 10.22
CA TYR A 39 -13.69 -18.72 8.79
C TYR A 39 -12.80 -19.93 8.51
N SER A 40 -12.96 -20.50 7.31
CA SER A 40 -12.08 -21.55 6.80
C SER A 40 -11.03 -20.94 5.88
N LEU A 41 -9.75 -21.17 6.18
CA LEU A 41 -8.65 -20.74 5.31
C LEU A 41 -8.40 -21.81 4.25
N THR A 42 -8.42 -21.41 2.98
CA THR A 42 -8.16 -22.26 1.82
C THR A 42 -6.71 -22.25 1.38
N SER A 43 -5.94 -21.25 1.82
CA SER A 43 -4.51 -21.07 1.66
C SER A 43 -3.87 -20.58 2.96
N GLU A 44 -2.54 -20.70 3.05
CA GLU A 44 -1.76 -20.12 4.16
C GLU A 44 -1.18 -18.75 3.78
N THR A 45 -1.85 -18.02 2.87
CA THR A 45 -1.35 -16.72 2.39
C THR A 45 -1.74 -15.59 3.34
N ASP A 46 -0.80 -14.66 3.52
CA ASP A 46 -1.02 -13.43 4.29
C ASP A 46 -2.26 -12.67 3.78
N THR A 47 -2.48 -12.66 2.46
CA THR A 47 -3.57 -11.92 1.83
C THR A 47 -4.94 -12.49 2.17
N GLU A 48 -5.11 -13.82 2.20
CA GLU A 48 -6.39 -14.43 2.59
C GLU A 48 -6.76 -14.13 4.04
N VAL A 49 -5.76 -14.10 4.94
CA VAL A 49 -5.98 -13.71 6.34
C VAL A 49 -6.51 -12.28 6.43
N ILE A 50 -5.96 -11.33 5.66
CA ILE A 50 -6.44 -9.94 5.63
C ILE A 50 -7.88 -9.88 5.08
N VAL A 51 -8.20 -10.65 4.04
CA VAL A 51 -9.56 -10.72 3.46
C VAL A 51 -10.58 -11.12 4.52
N HIS A 52 -10.32 -12.19 5.28
CA HIS A 52 -11.27 -12.64 6.30
C HIS A 52 -11.35 -11.70 7.51
N LEU A 53 -10.24 -11.10 7.94
CA LEU A 53 -10.27 -10.09 9.00
C LEU A 53 -11.11 -8.89 8.59
N LEU A 54 -10.96 -8.40 7.37
CA LEU A 54 -11.72 -7.24 6.88
C LEU A 54 -13.19 -7.57 6.69
N ASP A 55 -13.52 -8.73 6.13
CA ASP A 55 -14.91 -9.19 6.06
C ASP A 55 -15.55 -9.29 7.47
N HIS A 56 -14.81 -9.79 8.46
CA HIS A 56 -15.28 -9.87 9.83
C HIS A 56 -15.52 -8.51 10.46
N GLU A 57 -14.55 -7.59 10.36
CA GLU A 57 -14.67 -6.23 10.89
C GLU A 57 -15.83 -5.49 10.23
N LEU A 58 -16.01 -5.63 8.91
CA LEU A 58 -17.14 -5.03 8.20
C LEU A 58 -18.51 -5.49 8.72
N LYS A 59 -18.61 -6.75 9.16
CA LYS A 59 -19.85 -7.37 9.68
C LYS A 59 -20.10 -7.10 11.16
N THR A 60 -19.06 -6.83 11.95
CA THR A 60 -19.14 -6.78 13.41
C THR A 60 -18.87 -5.40 14.01
N GLN A 61 -18.36 -4.46 13.21
CA GLN A 61 -18.17 -3.08 13.64
C GLN A 61 -19.46 -2.44 14.15
N GLY A 62 -19.33 -1.52 15.11
CA GLY A 62 -20.46 -0.78 15.68
C GLY A 62 -21.13 0.16 14.68
N GLU A 63 -22.36 0.56 15.00
CA GLU A 63 -23.12 1.52 14.20
C GLU A 63 -22.36 2.84 14.00
N GLY A 64 -22.46 3.41 12.79
CA GLY A 64 -21.80 4.66 12.42
C GLY A 64 -20.36 4.53 11.92
N LYS A 65 -19.77 3.33 11.96
CA LYS A 65 -18.47 3.05 11.34
C LYS A 65 -18.61 2.64 9.87
N GLY A 66 -17.66 3.08 9.04
CA GLY A 66 -17.62 2.83 7.61
C GLY A 66 -16.52 1.84 7.19
N HIS A 67 -16.36 1.66 5.88
CA HIS A 67 -15.36 0.75 5.33
C HIS A 67 -13.92 1.14 5.71
N LEU A 68 -13.62 2.44 5.78
CA LEU A 68 -12.31 2.93 6.18
C LEU A 68 -12.00 2.60 7.65
N ASP A 69 -13.00 2.66 8.54
CA ASP A 69 -12.82 2.31 9.95
C ASP A 69 -12.51 0.81 10.12
N ALA A 70 -13.26 -0.06 9.45
CA ALA A 70 -12.98 -1.49 9.44
C ALA A 70 -11.60 -1.79 8.86
N PHE A 71 -11.23 -1.12 7.78
CA PHE A 71 -9.91 -1.24 7.18
C PHE A 71 -8.79 -0.84 8.15
N CYS A 72 -8.89 0.33 8.78
CA CYS A 72 -7.92 0.78 9.80
C CYS A 72 -7.84 -0.19 10.99
N SER A 73 -8.98 -0.75 11.43
CA SER A 73 -9.02 -1.78 12.48
C SER A 73 -8.19 -3.00 12.10
N VAL A 74 -8.31 -3.49 10.86
CA VAL A 74 -7.49 -4.60 10.36
C VAL A 74 -6.02 -4.22 10.26
N ILE A 75 -5.70 -3.06 9.65
CA ILE A 75 -4.31 -2.63 9.47
C ILE A 75 -3.58 -2.52 10.82
N SER A 76 -4.24 -2.04 11.87
CA SER A 76 -3.64 -1.92 13.21
C SER A 76 -3.22 -3.26 13.84
N GLN A 77 -3.73 -4.38 13.31
CA GLN A 77 -3.40 -5.73 13.77
C GLN A 77 -2.19 -6.31 13.02
N LEU A 78 -1.75 -5.69 11.92
CA LEU A 78 -0.70 -6.22 11.06
C LEU A 78 0.70 -5.82 11.56
N SER A 79 1.64 -6.76 11.49
CA SER A 79 3.07 -6.55 11.71
C SER A 79 3.84 -6.87 10.43
N GLY A 80 4.94 -6.17 10.19
CA GLY A 80 5.75 -6.30 8.97
C GLY A 80 5.71 -5.07 8.06
N SER A 81 5.77 -5.34 6.76
CA SER A 81 5.89 -4.37 5.66
C SER A 81 4.89 -4.72 4.56
N TRP A 82 4.10 -3.75 4.12
CA TRP A 82 3.04 -3.95 3.13
C TRP A 82 2.73 -2.70 2.30
N ALA A 83 2.17 -2.94 1.13
CA ALA A 83 1.35 -2.05 0.34
C ALA A 83 0.06 -2.82 0.02
N ILE A 84 -1.06 -2.34 0.53
CA ILE A 84 -2.37 -3.02 0.43
C ILE A 84 -3.31 -2.11 -0.34
N ALA A 85 -4.04 -2.70 -1.30
CA ALA A 85 -5.18 -2.09 -1.95
C ALA A 85 -6.38 -3.02 -1.84
N ALA A 86 -7.52 -2.52 -1.37
CA ALA A 86 -8.73 -3.29 -1.13
C ALA A 86 -9.96 -2.60 -1.74
N MET A 87 -10.83 -3.40 -2.37
CA MET A 87 -12.13 -2.99 -2.87
C MET A 87 -13.21 -3.85 -2.21
N ALA A 88 -14.32 -3.23 -1.82
CA ALA A 88 -15.42 -3.89 -1.15
C ALA A 88 -16.76 -3.58 -1.83
N SER A 89 -17.67 -4.54 -1.83
CA SER A 89 -19.03 -4.36 -2.33
C SER A 89 -19.76 -3.30 -1.51
N GLY A 90 -20.34 -2.31 -2.19
CA GLY A 90 -21.00 -1.18 -1.52
C GLY A 90 -20.05 -0.03 -1.14
N LEU A 91 -18.75 -0.16 -1.46
CA LEU A 91 -17.78 0.93 -1.39
C LEU A 91 -17.48 1.42 -2.82
N GLU A 92 -17.75 2.69 -3.08
CA GLU A 92 -17.34 3.34 -4.33
C GLU A 92 -15.92 3.91 -4.20
N GLY A 93 -14.92 3.02 -4.20
CA GLY A 93 -13.53 3.44 -4.06
C GLY A 93 -12.56 2.30 -3.76
N ILE A 94 -11.31 2.68 -3.50
CA ILE A 94 -10.21 1.79 -3.17
C ILE A 94 -9.66 2.20 -1.80
N LEU A 95 -9.66 1.28 -0.86
CA LEU A 95 -8.95 1.42 0.41
C LEU A 95 -7.47 1.10 0.18
N ILE A 96 -6.58 1.94 0.66
CA ILE A 96 -5.13 1.72 0.53
C ILE A 96 -4.41 1.91 1.85
N SER A 97 -3.39 1.09 2.09
CA SER A 97 -2.49 1.22 3.24
C SER A 97 -1.05 0.98 2.82
N ARG A 98 -0.12 1.71 3.44
CA ARG A 98 1.31 1.57 3.21
C ARG A 98 2.09 1.47 4.51
N LYS A 99 3.07 0.56 4.54
CA LYS A 99 4.17 0.52 5.52
C LYS A 99 5.36 -0.20 4.92
N GLY A 100 6.47 0.48 4.65
CA GLY A 100 7.72 -0.14 4.19
C GLY A 100 7.76 -0.56 2.71
N ALA A 101 6.65 -0.99 2.10
CA ALA A 101 6.58 -1.26 0.65
C ALA A 101 6.10 -0.01 -0.12
N PRO A 102 6.60 0.25 -1.35
CA PRO A 102 6.25 1.45 -2.09
C PRO A 102 4.79 1.42 -2.59
N LEU A 103 4.10 2.55 -2.44
CA LEU A 103 2.78 2.79 -3.00
C LEU A 103 2.63 4.29 -3.35
N VAL A 104 2.21 4.56 -4.57
CA VAL A 104 2.11 5.90 -5.18
C VAL A 104 0.70 6.06 -5.75
N ILE A 105 0.14 7.25 -5.56
CA ILE A 105 -1.19 7.63 -6.05
C ILE A 105 -1.00 8.51 -7.28
N GLY A 106 -1.56 8.10 -8.41
CA GLY A 106 -1.64 8.90 -9.63
C GLY A 106 -3.01 9.55 -9.75
N ARG A 107 -3.04 10.83 -10.12
CA ARG A 107 -4.27 11.59 -10.39
C ARG A 107 -4.28 12.10 -11.83
N SER A 108 -5.37 11.78 -12.52
CA SER A 108 -5.74 12.40 -13.80
C SER A 108 -6.94 13.34 -13.58
N ARG A 109 -7.46 13.93 -14.66
CA ARG A 109 -8.65 14.79 -14.60
C ARG A 109 -9.88 14.05 -14.05
N ASP A 110 -10.02 12.77 -14.38
CA ASP A 110 -11.28 12.02 -14.18
C ASP A 110 -11.05 10.69 -13.43
N SER A 111 -9.83 10.40 -12.99
CA SER A 111 -9.48 9.15 -12.31
C SER A 111 -8.38 9.31 -11.27
N ILE A 112 -8.45 8.46 -10.24
CA ILE A 112 -7.35 8.18 -9.32
C ILE A 112 -6.90 6.73 -9.54
N SER A 113 -5.59 6.53 -9.61
CA SER A 113 -4.94 5.23 -9.83
C SER A 113 -3.88 5.00 -8.76
N VAL A 114 -3.54 3.74 -8.49
CA VAL A 114 -2.49 3.36 -7.55
C VAL A 114 -1.52 2.38 -8.16
N SER A 115 -0.24 2.51 -7.82
CA SER A 115 0.85 1.69 -8.35
C SER A 115 2.01 1.67 -7.36
N SER A 116 2.84 0.63 -7.40
CA SER A 116 4.09 0.58 -6.63
C SER A 116 5.19 1.47 -7.22
N ASP A 117 5.03 1.92 -8.47
CA ASP A 117 5.96 2.78 -9.19
C ASP A 117 5.20 3.91 -9.92
N VAL A 118 5.89 5.00 -10.22
CA VAL A 118 5.38 6.13 -10.99
C VAL A 118 5.33 5.86 -12.51
N GLN A 119 6.10 4.91 -13.02
CA GLN A 119 6.19 4.62 -14.46
C GLN A 119 4.84 4.44 -15.17
N PRO A 120 3.85 3.70 -14.63
CA PRO A 120 2.55 3.52 -15.27
C PRO A 120 1.71 4.80 -15.36
N PHE A 121 2.12 5.87 -14.67
CA PHE A 121 1.40 7.14 -14.64
C PHE A 121 1.84 8.11 -15.73
N TYR A 122 3.03 7.95 -16.32
CA TYR A 122 3.47 8.83 -17.40
C TYR A 122 2.51 8.74 -18.61
N GLY A 123 2.00 9.89 -19.04
CA GLY A 123 1.00 9.98 -20.11
C GLY A 123 -0.44 9.65 -19.69
N ALA A 124 -0.65 9.07 -18.50
CA ALA A 124 -1.97 8.72 -17.96
C ALA A 124 -2.44 9.65 -16.83
N CYS A 125 -1.51 10.16 -16.01
CA CYS A 125 -1.79 11.06 -14.89
C CYS A 125 -1.06 12.39 -15.06
N SER A 126 -1.65 13.46 -14.53
CA SER A 126 -1.05 14.80 -14.50
C SER A 126 -0.28 15.08 -13.21
N GLU A 127 -0.66 14.41 -12.12
CA GLU A 127 -0.09 14.61 -10.78
C GLU A 127 0.10 13.27 -10.07
N VAL A 128 1.02 13.25 -9.12
CA VAL A 128 1.30 12.11 -8.26
C VAL A 128 1.41 12.54 -6.81
N ALA A 129 1.05 11.64 -5.90
CA ALA A 129 1.30 11.79 -4.48
C ALA A 129 1.95 10.52 -3.92
N TYR A 130 2.97 10.70 -3.10
CA TYR A 130 3.68 9.61 -2.43
C TYR A 130 3.03 9.38 -1.07
N MET A 131 2.66 8.12 -0.78
CA MET A 131 2.16 7.76 0.54
C MET A 131 3.31 7.65 1.54
N GLU A 132 3.03 8.01 2.79
CA GLU A 132 3.92 7.79 3.93
C GLU A 132 3.61 6.48 4.64
N ASP A 133 4.55 6.00 5.45
CA ASP A 133 4.35 4.82 6.27
C ASP A 133 3.31 5.10 7.35
N GLY A 134 2.26 4.28 7.40
CA GLY A 134 1.12 4.46 8.30
C GLY A 134 -0.09 5.11 7.63
N ASP A 135 0.05 5.60 6.39
CA ASP A 135 -1.10 6.11 5.63
C ASP A 135 -2.13 5.01 5.42
N ASN A 136 -3.37 5.33 5.75
CA ASN A 136 -4.56 4.54 5.45
C ASN A 136 -5.54 5.49 4.80
N LEU A 137 -5.98 5.24 3.57
CA LEU A 137 -6.78 6.19 2.81
C LEU A 137 -7.90 5.46 2.07
N LEU A 138 -9.01 6.15 1.84
CA LEU A 138 -10.02 5.76 0.88
C LEU A 138 -9.93 6.69 -0.33
N LEU A 139 -9.66 6.12 -1.50
CA LEU A 139 -9.67 6.82 -2.78
C LEU A 139 -11.04 6.66 -3.44
N THR A 140 -11.74 7.75 -3.69
CA THR A 140 -13.00 7.78 -4.43
C THR A 140 -12.83 8.61 -5.71
N LYS A 141 -13.89 8.71 -6.53
CA LYS A 141 -13.87 9.59 -7.71
C LYS A 141 -13.86 11.07 -7.31
N GLU A 142 -14.37 11.38 -6.13
CA GLU A 142 -14.51 12.73 -5.58
C GLU A 142 -13.23 13.20 -4.88
N GLY A 143 -12.36 12.29 -4.46
CA GLY A 143 -11.08 12.63 -3.86
C GLY A 143 -10.51 11.56 -2.93
N ILE A 144 -9.67 12.01 -2.00
CA ILE A 144 -9.03 11.18 -0.99
C ILE A 144 -9.68 11.46 0.36
N VAL A 145 -10.12 10.40 1.04
CA VAL A 145 -10.70 10.44 2.38
C VAL A 145 -9.73 9.80 3.36
N PRO A 146 -9.11 10.57 4.28
CA PRO A 146 -8.30 10.03 5.34
C PRO A 146 -9.14 9.66 6.58
N PRO A 147 -8.59 8.87 7.52
CA PRO A 147 -9.15 8.69 8.85
C PRO A 147 -9.27 10.03 9.57
N THR A 148 -10.11 10.07 10.61
CA THR A 148 -10.24 11.26 11.45
C THR A 148 -8.87 11.75 11.93
N ASP A 149 -8.65 13.06 11.87
CA ASP A 149 -7.42 13.74 12.28
C ASP A 149 -6.14 13.35 11.49
N HIS A 150 -6.28 12.74 10.30
CA HIS A 150 -5.18 12.47 9.39
C HIS A 150 -5.20 13.41 8.18
N GLU A 151 -4.02 13.76 7.69
CA GLU A 151 -3.86 14.59 6.49
C GLU A 151 -3.88 13.72 5.22
N THR A 152 -4.28 14.32 4.10
CA THR A 152 -4.16 13.68 2.79
C THR A 152 -2.79 13.96 2.19
N PRO A 153 -2.20 13.01 1.43
CA PRO A 153 -0.94 13.23 0.71
C PRO A 153 -0.99 14.46 -0.21
N VAL A 154 0.12 15.17 -0.30
CA VAL A 154 0.28 16.32 -1.20
C VAL A 154 0.54 15.82 -2.62
N PHE A 155 -0.21 16.37 -3.58
CA PHE A 155 -0.01 16.09 -5.00
C PHE A 155 0.99 17.06 -5.61
N GLU A 156 1.87 16.50 -6.45
CA GLU A 156 2.85 17.24 -7.23
C GLU A 156 2.67 16.94 -8.73
N PRO A 157 2.94 17.91 -9.63
CA PRO A 157 2.88 17.67 -11.06
C PRO A 157 3.83 16.55 -11.49
N LEU A 158 3.31 15.56 -12.21
CA LEU A 158 4.12 14.49 -12.76
C LEU A 158 4.86 14.99 -14.00
N GLN A 159 6.19 15.09 -13.91
CA GLN A 159 7.05 15.50 -15.02
C GLN A 159 7.85 14.30 -15.52
N GLY A 160 7.75 14.00 -16.82
CA GLY A 160 8.50 12.94 -17.48
C GLY A 160 7.73 12.27 -18.60
N VAL A 161 8.39 11.35 -19.29
CA VAL A 161 7.81 10.51 -20.36
C VAL A 161 8.25 9.07 -20.07
N TYR A 162 7.36 8.11 -20.26
CA TYR A 162 7.73 6.70 -20.20
C TYR A 162 8.59 6.35 -21.42
N ASP A 163 9.80 5.85 -21.18
CA ASP A 163 10.69 5.36 -22.23
C ASP A 163 10.85 3.84 -22.04
N GLU A 164 10.33 3.05 -22.98
CA GLU A 164 10.37 1.58 -22.94
C GLU A 164 11.81 1.04 -23.11
N GLU A 165 12.76 1.85 -23.60
CA GLU A 165 14.16 1.45 -23.78
C GLU A 165 15.02 1.63 -22.52
N ASP A 166 14.50 2.25 -21.47
CA ASP A 166 15.16 2.38 -20.16
C ASP A 166 14.38 1.57 -19.10
N PRO A 167 14.72 0.29 -18.85
CA PRO A 167 14.11 -0.52 -17.79
C PRO A 167 14.42 -0.04 -16.36
N GLY A 168 14.59 1.27 -16.16
CA GLY A 168 14.78 1.89 -14.87
C GLY A 168 16.15 1.56 -14.31
N ASN A 169 17.20 2.16 -14.87
CA ASN A 169 18.39 2.36 -14.05
C ASN A 169 18.06 3.44 -13.02
N PHE A 170 17.39 3.06 -11.93
CA PHE A 170 17.32 3.84 -10.69
C PHE A 170 18.38 3.33 -9.69
N PRO A 171 19.70 3.57 -9.88
CA PRO A 171 20.68 3.19 -8.89
C PRO A 171 20.78 4.22 -7.76
N HIS A 172 19.69 4.77 -7.21
CA HIS A 172 19.79 5.78 -6.14
C HIS A 172 18.71 5.68 -5.03
N MET A 173 18.68 4.55 -4.34
CA MET A 173 18.45 4.50 -2.87
C MET A 173 19.48 3.59 -2.18
N MET A 174 20.76 3.69 -2.57
CA MET A 174 21.90 3.09 -1.85
C MET A 174 23.17 3.97 -1.94
N LEU A 175 23.05 5.29 -1.76
CA LEU A 175 24.22 6.15 -1.53
C LEU A 175 23.91 7.22 -0.48
N LYS A 176 23.77 6.79 0.78
CA LYS A 176 23.97 7.67 1.94
C LYS A 176 24.81 7.04 3.06
N GLU A 177 25.75 6.13 2.72
CA GLU A 177 26.75 5.65 3.70
C GLU A 177 28.19 5.55 3.15
N ILE A 178 28.54 6.23 2.04
CA ILE A 178 29.94 6.28 1.58
C ILE A 178 30.31 7.67 1.01
N HIS A 179 30.00 8.74 1.75
CA HIS A 179 30.52 10.07 1.46
C HIS A 179 31.01 10.78 2.73
N ASP A 180 31.93 10.11 3.43
CA ASP A 180 32.93 10.81 4.22
C ASP A 180 34.34 10.29 3.90
N PRO A 181 34.99 10.80 2.84
CA PRO A 181 36.43 10.81 2.74
C PRO A 181 36.92 12.21 3.06
N ASN A 182 37.21 12.46 4.34
CA ASN A 182 38.02 13.57 4.79
C ASN A 182 39.42 13.49 4.11
N PRO A 183 39.79 14.37 3.17
CA PRO A 183 41.06 14.27 2.49
C PRO A 183 42.15 14.99 3.30
N ASN A 184 43.11 14.22 3.82
CA ASN A 184 44.39 14.74 4.33
C ASN A 184 45.06 15.65 3.29
N PRO A 185 45.57 16.84 3.68
CA PRO A 185 46.46 17.61 2.83
C PRO A 185 47.92 17.09 2.90
N PRO A 186 48.74 17.33 1.84
CA PRO A 186 49.96 16.58 1.60
C PRO A 186 51.19 17.09 2.38
N LEU A 187 52.09 16.14 2.65
CA LEU A 187 53.49 16.37 2.99
C LEU A 187 54.14 17.36 2.01
N LYS A 188 54.73 18.44 2.54
CA LYS A 188 55.80 19.18 1.87
C LYS A 188 57.06 19.07 2.71
N CYS A 189 58.10 18.55 2.09
CA CYS A 189 59.48 18.62 2.57
C CYS A 189 59.97 20.07 2.59
N SER A 190 60.64 20.42 3.68
CA SER A 190 61.75 21.37 3.76
C SER A 190 62.54 21.05 5.02
#